data_AF-A0A2V4C5T2-F1
#
_entry.id   AF-A0A2V4C5T2-F1
#
_cell.length_a   1.000
_cell.length_b   1.000
_cell.length_c   1.000
_cell.angle_alpha   90.00
_cell.angle_beta   90.00
_cell.angle_gamma   90.00
#
_symmetry.space_group_name_H-M   'P 1'
#
loop_
_entity.id
_entity.type
_entity.pdbx_description
1 polymer ?
#
loop_
_entity_poly.entity_id
_entity_poly.type
_entity_poly.pdbx_seq_one_letter_code
_entity_poly.pdbx_strand_id
1 'polypeptide(L)'
;MNFRKNYETEALKLSKACDIAIEALKKFPPAIWDKKTVLRFQNCYIEWKENALDPKPQYKSLASLKYSIEGVLTIFNEGSGDFVEYFWKEIKNQNLDYSRKDKLSKILKRGTIKSIIEFDYITDVIVSAEQENRITNQEFKLLSEMLGVFENKKRK
;
A
#
# COMPACT_ATOMS: atom_id res chain seq x y z
N MET A 1 -12.65 21.28 14.42
CA MET A 1 -11.99 20.84 15.66
C MET A 1 -10.71 20.11 15.27
N ASN A 2 -9.53 20.71 15.48
CA ASN A 2 -8.26 20.12 15.06
C ASN A 2 -7.77 19.20 16.20
N PHE A 3 -8.13 17.91 16.15
CA PHE A 3 -7.67 16.95 17.16
C PHE A 3 -6.15 16.82 17.05
N ARG A 4 -5.44 17.31 18.06
CA ARG A 4 -3.98 17.19 18.14
C ARG A 4 -3.64 15.70 18.20
N LYS A 5 -2.90 15.19 17.20
CA LYS A 5 -2.45 13.79 17.18
C LYS A 5 -1.74 13.46 18.50
N ASN A 6 -2.19 12.42 19.19
CA ASN A 6 -1.53 11.89 20.37
C ASN A 6 -1.09 10.45 20.10
N TYR A 7 -0.15 9.94 20.90
CA TYR A 7 0.46 8.65 20.65
C TYR A 7 -0.58 7.53 20.64
N GLU A 8 -1.47 7.52 21.62
CA GLU A 8 -2.48 6.47 21.84
C GLU A 8 -3.44 6.35 20.66
N THR A 9 -3.93 7.48 20.13
CA THR A 9 -4.84 7.46 18.97
C THR A 9 -4.14 6.98 17.70
N GLU A 10 -2.89 7.39 17.46
CA GLU A 10 -2.13 6.93 16.29
C GLU A 10 -1.69 5.46 16.44
N ALA A 11 -1.38 5.01 17.65
CA ALA A 11 -1.05 3.61 17.93
C ALA A 11 -2.24 2.67 17.68
N LEU A 12 -3.45 3.09 18.08
CA LEU A 12 -4.68 2.35 17.78
C LEU A 12 -4.95 2.26 16.27
N LYS A 13 -4.69 3.33 15.51
CA LYS A 13 -4.80 3.30 14.04
C LYS A 13 -3.79 2.35 13.42
N LEU A 14 -2.54 2.37 13.89
CA LEU A 14 -1.51 1.45 13.42
C LEU A 14 -1.87 -0.01 13.75
N SER A 15 -2.40 -0.27 14.94
CA SER A 15 -2.90 -1.60 15.32
C SER A 15 -3.96 -2.10 14.33
N LYS A 16 -4.95 -1.26 13.99
CA LYS A 16 -5.98 -1.61 13.00
C LYS A 16 -5.38 -1.87 11.61
N ALA A 17 -4.42 -1.07 11.18
CA ALA A 17 -3.71 -1.30 9.93
C ALA A 17 -2.95 -2.64 9.93
N CYS A 18 -2.31 -3.01 11.05
CA CYS A 18 -1.66 -4.32 11.20
C CYS A 18 -2.67 -5.47 11.12
N ASP A 19 -3.83 -5.34 11.77
CA ASP A 19 -4.91 -6.34 11.69
C ASP A 19 -5.40 -6.52 10.25
N ILE A 20 -5.61 -5.42 9.51
CA ILE A 20 -5.97 -5.46 8.09
C ILE A 20 -4.88 -6.16 7.27
N ALA A 21 -3.60 -5.86 7.52
CA ALA A 21 -2.47 -6.50 6.81
C ALA A 21 -2.41 -8.00 7.05
N ILE A 22 -2.65 -8.46 8.28
CA ILE A 22 -2.71 -9.88 8.63
C ILE A 22 -3.87 -10.56 7.90
N GLU A 23 -5.06 -9.95 7.90
CA GLU A 23 -6.22 -10.48 7.20
C GLU A 23 -6.03 -10.51 5.66
N ALA A 24 -5.37 -9.49 5.11
CA ALA A 24 -4.99 -9.46 3.71
C ALA A 24 -4.08 -10.65 3.35
N LEU A 25 -3.07 -10.95 4.17
CA LEU A 25 -2.19 -12.11 3.96
C LEU A 25 -2.90 -13.45 4.06
N LYS A 26 -3.90 -13.57 4.95
CA LYS A 26 -4.67 -14.80 5.09
C LYS A 26 -5.58 -15.06 3.90
N LYS A 27 -6.25 -14.02 3.38
CA LYS A 27 -7.22 -14.14 2.28
C LYS A 27 -6.55 -14.16 0.91
N PHE A 28 -5.53 -13.34 0.73
CA PHE A 28 -4.87 -13.10 -0.55
C PHE A 28 -3.35 -13.21 -0.38
N PRO A 29 -2.80 -14.38 0.00
CA PRO A 29 -1.36 -14.54 0.10
C PRO A 29 -0.71 -14.29 -1.27
N PRO A 30 0.37 -13.49 -1.37
CA PRO A 30 1.09 -13.30 -2.62
C PRO A 30 1.57 -14.64 -3.20
N ALA A 31 1.27 -14.91 -4.47
CA ALA A 31 1.54 -16.21 -5.10
C ALA A 31 3.02 -16.63 -5.08
N ILE A 32 3.92 -15.65 -5.08
CA ILE A 32 5.38 -15.85 -5.02
C ILE A 32 5.89 -16.21 -3.62
N TRP A 33 5.06 -16.12 -2.58
CA TRP A 33 5.47 -16.36 -1.19
C TRP A 33 5.08 -17.75 -0.74
N ASP A 34 6.05 -18.45 -0.15
CA ASP A 34 5.79 -19.71 0.52
C ASP A 34 5.08 -19.49 1.88
N LYS A 35 4.53 -20.56 2.44
CA LYS A 35 3.81 -20.52 3.73
C LYS A 35 4.68 -19.96 4.87
N LYS A 36 5.98 -20.23 4.85
CA LYS A 36 6.91 -19.74 5.87
C LYS A 36 7.09 -18.23 5.79
N THR A 37 7.19 -17.70 4.58
CA THR A 37 7.28 -16.25 4.32
C THR A 37 6.01 -15.55 4.75
N VAL A 38 4.84 -16.07 4.37
CA VAL A 38 3.55 -15.53 4.82
C VAL A 38 3.47 -15.48 6.34
N LEU A 39 3.82 -16.58 7.03
CA LEU A 39 3.81 -16.63 8.49
C LEU A 39 4.79 -15.63 9.12
N ARG A 40 5.99 -15.47 8.55
CA ARG A 40 6.97 -14.47 9.04
C ARG A 40 6.42 -13.05 8.94
N PHE A 41 5.80 -12.69 7.82
CA PHE A 41 5.20 -11.37 7.68
C PHE A 41 4.00 -11.16 8.62
N GLN A 42 3.16 -12.18 8.82
CA GLN A 42 2.09 -12.12 9.84
C GLN A 42 2.66 -11.85 11.23
N ASN A 43 3.74 -12.54 11.61
CA ASN A 43 4.41 -12.33 12.89
C ASN A 43 5.00 -10.93 13.01
N CYS A 44 5.60 -10.38 11.95
CA CYS A 44 6.09 -8.99 11.95
C CYS A 44 4.95 -7.98 12.20
N TYR A 45 3.78 -8.17 11.59
CA TYR A 45 2.63 -7.29 11.83
C TYR A 45 2.08 -7.43 13.26
N ILE A 46 2.08 -8.64 13.83
CA ILE A 46 1.71 -8.86 15.24
C ILE A 46 2.69 -8.12 16.15
N GLU A 47 4.00 -8.28 15.92
CA GLU A 47 5.04 -7.60 16.71
C GLU A 47 4.92 -6.07 16.61
N TRP A 48 4.70 -5.52 15.41
CA TRP A 48 4.52 -4.08 15.23
C TRP A 48 3.25 -3.56 15.91
N LYS A 49 2.16 -4.35 15.90
CA LYS A 49 0.94 -4.05 16.64
C LYS A 49 1.20 -4.00 18.14
N GLU A 50 1.83 -5.03 18.70
CA GLU A 50 2.13 -5.11 20.14
C GLU A 50 3.05 -3.98 20.57
N ASN A 51 4.14 -3.73 19.83
CA ASN A 51 5.07 -2.64 20.12
C ASN A 51 4.44 -1.24 20.03
N ALA A 52 3.37 -1.06 19.24
CA ALA A 52 2.65 0.19 19.17
C ALA A 52 1.67 0.37 20.35
N LEU A 53 1.02 -0.71 20.78
CA LEU A 53 0.03 -0.67 21.86
C LEU A 53 0.68 -0.66 23.25
N ASP A 54 1.81 -1.35 23.40
CA ASP A 54 2.59 -1.43 24.64
C ASP A 54 4.09 -1.13 24.38
N PRO A 55 4.43 0.12 24.03
CA PRO A 55 5.81 0.50 23.75
C PRO A 55 6.64 0.57 25.03
N LYS A 56 7.92 0.20 24.92
CA LYS A 56 8.90 0.60 25.95
C LYS A 56 8.92 2.14 26.07
N PRO A 57 9.12 2.72 27.26
CA PRO A 57 9.03 4.18 27.46
C PRO A 57 9.83 5.02 26.47
N GLN A 58 11.03 4.57 26.08
CA GLN A 58 11.89 5.24 25.11
C GLN A 58 11.35 5.26 23.66
N TYR A 59 10.38 4.40 23.34
CA TYR A 59 9.74 4.30 22.02
C TYR A 59 8.31 4.86 22.02
N LYS A 60 7.81 5.34 23.16
CA LYS A 60 6.49 5.98 23.27
C LYS A 60 6.53 7.43 22.75
N SER A 61 6.85 7.59 21.47
CA SER A 61 6.87 8.88 20.78
C SER A 61 6.25 8.79 19.39
N LEU A 62 5.65 9.89 18.92
CA LEU A 62 5.09 9.95 17.57
C LEU A 62 6.16 9.75 16.48
N ALA A 63 7.41 10.16 16.76
CA ALA A 63 8.52 9.96 15.84
C ALA A 63 8.86 8.47 15.69
N SER A 64 8.96 7.73 16.79
CA SER A 64 9.17 6.27 16.76
C SER A 64 8.02 5.55 16.08
N LEU A 65 6.78 5.93 16.40
CA LEU A 65 5.58 5.32 15.81
C LEU A 65 5.51 5.54 14.29
N LYS A 66 5.97 6.70 13.80
CA LYS A 66 6.04 6.99 12.37
C LYS A 66 6.89 5.96 11.61
N TYR A 67 8.01 5.51 12.18
CA TYR A 67 8.83 4.47 11.54
C TYR A 67 8.08 3.14 11.43
N SER A 68 7.32 2.75 12.45
CA SER A 68 6.48 1.55 12.40
C SER A 68 5.35 1.68 11.37
N ILE A 69 4.71 2.85 11.29
CA ILE A 69 3.72 3.16 10.24
C ILE A 69 4.35 3.01 8.85
N GLU A 70 5.51 3.61 8.63
CA GLU A 70 6.22 3.50 7.35
C GLU A 70 6.60 2.05 7.05
N GLY A 71 7.06 1.29 8.03
CA GLY A 71 7.37 -0.14 7.89
C GLY A 71 6.16 -0.95 7.42
N VAL A 72 5.01 -0.76 8.06
CA VAL A 72 3.74 -1.41 7.68
C VAL A 72 3.34 -1.01 6.26
N LEU A 73 3.33 0.28 5.96
CA LEU A 73 2.80 0.81 4.69
C LEU A 73 3.74 0.62 3.50
N THR A 74 5.02 0.31 3.70
CA THR A 74 6.00 0.24 2.60
C THR A 74 5.60 -0.81 1.56
N ILE A 75 5.31 -2.03 1.98
CA ILE A 75 4.93 -3.10 1.04
C ILE A 75 3.62 -2.78 0.28
N PHE A 76 2.66 -2.14 0.94
CA PHE A 76 1.38 -1.76 0.34
C PHE A 76 1.49 -0.56 -0.59
N ASN A 77 2.49 0.30 -0.38
CA ASN A 77 2.80 1.39 -1.30
C ASN A 77 3.63 0.92 -2.48
N GLU A 78 4.43 -0.13 -2.29
CA GLU A 78 5.39 -0.58 -3.29
C GLU A 78 4.85 -1.67 -4.19
N GLY A 79 4.06 -2.58 -3.64
CA GLY A 79 3.48 -3.72 -4.34
C GLY A 79 2.18 -3.43 -5.08
N SER A 80 1.65 -4.52 -5.63
CA SER A 80 0.42 -4.62 -6.41
C SER A 80 -0.30 -5.95 -6.11
N GLY A 81 -1.48 -6.14 -6.68
CA GLY A 81 -2.28 -7.37 -6.56
C GLY A 81 -3.28 -7.38 -5.39
N ASP A 82 -4.09 -8.44 -5.31
CA ASP A 82 -5.26 -8.54 -4.41
C ASP A 82 -4.93 -8.31 -2.93
N PHE A 83 -3.74 -8.74 -2.49
CA PHE A 83 -3.21 -8.46 -1.15
C PHE A 83 -3.18 -6.96 -0.85
N VAL A 84 -2.66 -6.16 -1.79
CA VAL A 84 -2.48 -4.72 -1.65
C VAL A 84 -3.81 -3.98 -1.83
N GLU A 85 -4.63 -4.40 -2.80
CA GLU A 85 -5.92 -3.76 -3.04
C GLU A 85 -6.89 -4.01 -1.87
N TYR A 86 -6.92 -5.22 -1.30
CA TYR A 86 -7.71 -5.51 -0.11
C TYR A 86 -7.29 -4.62 1.07
N PHE A 87 -5.98 -4.46 1.30
CA PHE A 87 -5.48 -3.62 2.38
C PHE A 87 -6.00 -2.17 2.24
N TRP A 88 -5.81 -1.55 1.08
CA TRP A 88 -6.21 -0.15 0.87
C TRP A 88 -7.73 0.04 0.90
N LYS A 89 -8.49 -0.93 0.39
CA LYS A 89 -9.95 -0.95 0.51
C LYS A 89 -10.39 -0.94 1.97
N GLU A 90 -9.78 -1.77 2.81
CA GLU A 90 -10.12 -1.85 4.23
C GLU A 90 -9.64 -0.63 5.03
N ILE A 91 -8.48 -0.05 4.70
CA ILE A 91 -8.04 1.25 5.24
C ILE A 91 -9.13 2.31 5.03
N LYS A 92 -9.68 2.39 3.80
CA LYS A 92 -10.75 3.33 3.45
C LYS A 92 -12.06 2.99 4.18
N ASN A 93 -12.48 1.73 4.19
CA ASN A 93 -13.71 1.29 4.86
C ASN A 93 -13.71 1.60 6.36
N GLN A 94 -12.55 1.49 7.01
CA GLN A 94 -12.40 1.78 8.44
C GLN A 94 -12.08 3.24 8.76
N ASN A 95 -12.11 4.13 7.75
CA ASN A 95 -11.81 5.56 7.87
C ASN A 95 -10.46 5.84 8.55
N LEU A 96 -9.44 5.05 8.24
CA LEU A 96 -8.08 5.30 8.69
C LEU A 96 -7.44 6.39 7.82
N ASP A 97 -6.77 7.37 8.41
CA ASP A 97 -6.16 8.52 7.72
C ASP A 97 -4.83 8.19 7.01
N TYR A 98 -4.71 6.96 6.50
CA TYR A 98 -3.59 6.53 5.67
C TYR A 98 -3.96 6.63 4.19
N SER A 99 -3.01 7.08 3.37
CA SER A 99 -3.20 7.22 1.92
C SER A 99 -2.13 6.46 1.16
N ARG A 100 -2.57 5.81 0.07
CA ARG A 100 -1.68 5.13 -0.86
C ARG A 100 -0.84 6.16 -1.61
N LYS A 101 0.48 5.97 -1.64
CA LYS A 101 1.39 6.83 -2.41
C LYS A 101 1.03 6.79 -3.89
N ASP A 102 0.92 7.96 -4.49
CA ASP A 102 0.46 8.11 -5.86
C ASP A 102 1.59 7.94 -6.89
N LYS A 103 1.93 6.68 -7.17
CA LYS A 103 2.88 6.34 -8.24
C LYS A 103 2.30 6.62 -9.64
N LEU A 104 0.99 6.46 -9.82
CA LEU A 104 0.34 6.67 -11.12
C LEU A 104 0.45 8.12 -11.57
N SER A 105 0.18 9.08 -10.68
CA SER A 105 0.37 10.52 -10.98
C SER A 105 1.80 10.86 -11.38
N LYS A 106 2.81 10.22 -10.77
CA LYS A 106 4.21 10.46 -11.17
C LYS A 106 4.48 9.96 -12.59
N ILE A 107 3.91 8.82 -12.96
CA ILE A 107 4.05 8.24 -14.30
C ILE A 107 3.29 9.10 -15.33
N LEU A 108 2.03 9.46 -15.02
CA LEU A 108 1.17 10.34 -15.82
C LEU A 108 1.85 11.69 -16.09
N LYS A 109 2.36 12.36 -15.04
CA LYS A 109 3.09 13.64 -15.18
C LYS A 109 4.31 13.53 -16.08
N ARG A 110 4.96 12.37 -16.11
CA ARG A 110 6.13 12.12 -16.95
C ARG A 110 5.74 11.73 -18.39
N GLY A 111 4.55 11.21 -18.61
CA GLY A 111 4.03 10.86 -19.94
C GLY A 111 4.64 9.61 -20.57
N THR A 112 5.46 8.84 -19.86
CA THR A 112 6.19 7.69 -20.43
C THR A 112 6.45 6.61 -19.38
N ILE A 113 6.44 5.33 -19.77
CA ILE A 113 6.85 4.18 -18.95
C ILE A 113 8.36 3.94 -19.14
N LYS A 114 9.14 3.92 -18.05
CA LYS A 114 10.61 3.86 -18.14
C LYS A 114 11.20 2.47 -17.93
N SER A 115 10.43 1.55 -17.35
CA SER A 115 10.93 0.21 -17.00
C SER A 115 9.80 -0.82 -17.02
N ILE A 116 10.20 -2.10 -17.10
CA ILE A 116 9.26 -3.22 -16.98
C ILE A 116 8.54 -3.22 -15.64
N ILE A 117 9.20 -2.78 -14.56
CA ILE A 117 8.58 -2.67 -13.23
C ILE A 117 7.41 -1.68 -13.22
N GLU A 118 7.55 -0.54 -13.91
CA GLU A 118 6.43 0.41 -14.02
C GLU A 118 5.33 -0.11 -14.95
N PHE A 119 5.70 -0.82 -16.01
CA PHE A 119 4.75 -1.48 -16.90
C PHE A 119 3.88 -2.50 -16.15
N ASP A 120 4.52 -3.41 -15.40
CA ASP A 120 3.84 -4.43 -14.61
C ASP A 120 2.96 -3.77 -13.54
N TYR A 121 3.50 -2.79 -12.82
CA TYR A 121 2.74 -2.03 -11.82
C TYR A 121 1.48 -1.38 -12.41
N ILE A 122 1.56 -0.69 -13.55
CA ILE A 122 0.38 -0.06 -14.16
C ILE A 122 -0.63 -1.14 -14.57
N THR A 123 -0.16 -2.21 -15.22
CA THR A 123 -1.01 -3.33 -15.66
C THR A 123 -1.80 -3.92 -14.50
N ASP A 124 -1.15 -4.10 -13.35
CA ASP A 124 -1.78 -4.68 -12.17
C ASP A 124 -2.82 -3.78 -11.50
N VAL A 125 -2.69 -2.46 -11.62
CA VAL A 125 -3.48 -1.51 -10.79
C VAL A 125 -4.40 -0.59 -11.56
N ILE A 126 -4.25 -0.45 -12.88
CA ILE A 126 -4.93 0.60 -13.67
C ILE A 126 -6.47 0.47 -13.60
N VAL A 127 -7.00 -0.75 -13.67
CA VAL A 127 -8.45 -1.02 -13.61
C VAL A 127 -9.00 -0.69 -12.23
N SER A 128 -8.38 -1.20 -11.18
CA SER A 128 -8.77 -0.92 -9.78
C SER A 128 -8.68 0.57 -9.47
N ALA A 129 -7.64 1.25 -9.97
CA ALA A 129 -7.46 2.68 -9.76
C ALA A 129 -8.58 3.52 -10.40
N GLU A 130 -9.09 3.15 -11.57
CA GLU A 130 -10.25 3.83 -12.18
C GLU A 130 -11.53 3.56 -11.38
N GLN A 131 -11.80 2.30 -11.01
CA GLN A 131 -12.98 1.92 -10.24
C GLN A 131 -13.04 2.61 -8.87
N GLU A 132 -11.88 2.85 -8.25
CA GLU A 132 -11.75 3.55 -6.98
C GLU A 132 -11.74 5.09 -7.11
N ASN A 133 -11.87 5.63 -8.33
CA ASN A 133 -11.74 7.05 -8.65
C ASN A 133 -10.39 7.65 -8.22
N ARG A 134 -9.33 6.83 -8.19
CA ARG A 134 -7.94 7.29 -7.97
C ARG A 134 -7.35 7.93 -9.23
N ILE A 135 -7.85 7.53 -10.40
CA ILE A 135 -7.56 8.13 -11.69
C ILE A 135 -8.88 8.39 -12.43
N THR A 136 -8.88 9.41 -13.28
CA THR A 136 -10.00 9.73 -14.18
C THR A 136 -10.01 8.81 -15.41
N ASN A 137 -11.14 8.76 -16.12
CA ASN A 137 -11.22 8.03 -17.40
C ASN A 137 -10.22 8.57 -18.45
N GLN A 138 -9.88 9.86 -18.41
CA GLN A 138 -8.86 10.44 -19.28
C GLN A 138 -7.47 9.92 -18.92
N GLU A 139 -7.12 9.90 -17.63
CA GLU A 139 -5.85 9.34 -17.15
C GLU A 139 -5.74 7.84 -17.42
N PHE A 140 -6.84 7.09 -17.31
CA PHE A 140 -6.90 5.68 -17.68
C PHE A 140 -6.53 5.47 -19.16
N LYS A 141 -7.09 6.29 -20.05
CA LYS A 141 -6.76 6.24 -21.49
C LYS A 141 -5.29 6.55 -21.74
N LEU A 142 -4.76 7.60 -21.11
CA LEU A 142 -3.35 7.97 -21.23
C LEU A 142 -2.42 6.84 -20.77
N LEU A 143 -2.70 6.22 -19.63
CA LEU A 143 -1.92 5.08 -19.13
C LEU A 143 -2.02 3.87 -20.07
N SER A 144 -3.21 3.60 -20.62
CA SER A 144 -3.43 2.51 -21.60
C SER A 144 -2.64 2.74 -22.90
N GLU A 145 -2.60 3.96 -23.40
CA GLU A 145 -1.77 4.33 -24.56
C GLU A 145 -0.28 4.14 -24.27
N MET A 146 0.19 4.56 -23.09
CA MET A 146 1.57 4.39 -22.67
C MET A 146 1.98 2.90 -22.59
N LEU A 147 1.09 2.03 -22.08
CA LEU A 147 1.29 0.57 -22.08
C LEU A 147 1.50 0.06 -23.50
N GLY A 148 0.62 0.42 -24.44
CA GLY A 148 0.74 0.02 -25.84
C GLY A 148 2.02 0.51 -26.52
N VAL A 149 2.44 1.75 -26.26
CA VAL A 149 3.72 2.30 -26.76
C VAL A 149 4.91 1.51 -26.22
N PHE A 150 4.89 1.14 -24.93
CA PHE A 150 5.98 0.39 -24.32
C PHE A 150 6.09 -1.04 -24.87
N GLU A 151 4.96 -1.75 -25.04
CA GLU A 151 4.95 -3.09 -25.65
C GLU A 151 5.51 -3.07 -27.08
N ASN A 152 5.10 -2.10 -27.89
CA ASN A 152 5.56 -1.96 -29.27
C ASN A 152 7.07 -1.69 -29.38
N LYS A 153 7.66 -1.00 -28.39
CA LYS A 153 9.12 -0.80 -28.33
C LYS A 153 9.88 -2.07 -27.98
N LYS A 154 9.31 -2.97 -27.18
CA LYS A 154 9.95 -4.26 -26.82
C LYS A 154 9.89 -5.32 -27.91
N ARG A 155 8.91 -5.22 -28.82
CA ARG A 155 8.74 -6.17 -29.94
C ARG A 155 9.60 -5.84 -31.17
N LYS A 156 10.26 -4.68 -31.18
CA LYS A 156 11.25 -4.28 -32.18
C LYS A 156 12.66 -4.59 -31.68
#